data_AF-A0A364NT92-F1
#
_entry.id   AF-A0A364NT92-F1
#
_cell.length_a   1.000
_cell.length_b   1.000
_cell.length_c   1.000
_cell.angle_alpha   90.00
_cell.angle_beta   90.00
_cell.angle_gamma   90.00
#
_symmetry.space_group_name_H-M   'P 1'
#
loop_
_entity.id
_entity.type
_entity.pdbx_description
1 polymer ?
#
loop_
_entity_poly.entity_id
_entity_poly.type
_entity_poly.pdbx_seq_one_letter_code
_entity_poly.pdbx_strand_id
1 'polypeptide(L)'
;MHLKAIHRIMRLATAAICLASIPGGAALACPSEPFIGSICTMSTNFCPEGFLPADGRALPVNQNAALYSLMGTRFGGDGKTTFQIPNLISADKPNLITCIAAQGIYPPRP
;
A
#
# COMPACT_ATOMS: atom_id res chain seq x y z
N MET A 1 -11.01 -14.50 64.28
CA MET A 1 -11.91 -14.10 63.17
C MET A 1 -11.43 -12.85 62.40
N HIS A 2 -10.13 -12.48 62.43
CA HIS A 2 -9.63 -11.21 61.88
C HIS A 2 -8.69 -11.32 60.65
N LEU A 3 -8.31 -12.53 60.21
CA LEU A 3 -7.27 -12.72 59.19
C LEU A 3 -7.80 -13.04 57.78
N LYS A 4 -9.08 -13.36 57.63
CA LYS A 4 -9.71 -13.65 56.31
C LYS A 4 -10.11 -12.39 55.53
N ALA A 5 -10.14 -11.22 56.19
CA ALA A 5 -10.48 -9.94 55.56
C ALA A 5 -9.31 -9.38 54.72
N ILE A 6 -8.06 -9.62 55.11
CA ILE A 6 -6.87 -9.09 54.43
C ILE A 6 -6.61 -9.83 53.10
N HIS A 7 -6.90 -11.14 53.02
CA HIS A 7 -6.77 -11.91 51.78
C HIS A 7 -7.82 -11.58 50.70
N ARG A 8 -8.95 -10.95 51.06
CA ARG A 8 -9.97 -10.51 50.08
C ARG A 8 -9.62 -9.19 49.41
N ILE A 9 -8.76 -8.39 50.04
CA ILE A 9 -8.33 -7.07 49.52
C ILE A 9 -7.24 -7.25 48.46
N MET A 10 -6.51 -8.37 48.47
CA MET A 10 -5.40 -8.67 47.57
C MET A 10 -5.80 -9.59 46.39
N ARG A 11 -7.02 -9.41 45.85
CA ARG A 11 -7.49 -10.13 44.64
C ARG A 11 -8.14 -9.22 43.58
N LEU A 12 -8.10 -7.89 43.74
CA LEU A 12 -8.82 -6.95 42.87
C LEU A 12 -7.94 -5.89 42.19
N ALA A 13 -6.71 -6.25 41.81
CA ALA A 13 -5.90 -5.42 40.92
C ALA A 13 -5.26 -6.23 39.78
N THR A 14 -5.95 -7.26 39.30
CA THR A 14 -5.64 -7.88 38.01
C THR A 14 -6.17 -6.99 36.89
N ALA A 15 -5.31 -6.72 35.90
CA ALA A 15 -5.63 -6.16 34.58
C ALA A 15 -5.86 -4.64 34.49
N ALA A 16 -4.87 -3.85 34.88
CA ALA A 16 -4.73 -2.49 34.35
C ALA A 16 -3.25 -2.19 34.13
N ILE A 17 -2.70 -2.65 33.00
CA ILE A 17 -1.53 -2.11 32.27
C ILE A 17 -1.31 -3.10 31.10
N CYS A 18 -2.00 -2.83 30.01
CA CYS A 18 -1.55 -3.10 28.63
C CYS A 18 -2.28 -2.10 27.72
N LEU A 19 -2.25 -0.81 28.09
CA LEU A 19 -2.47 0.30 27.17
C LEU A 19 -1.13 0.68 26.50
N ALA A 20 -0.22 -0.29 26.36
CA ALA A 20 0.99 -0.15 25.59
C ALA A 20 0.56 0.01 24.13
N SER A 21 0.37 1.28 23.74
CA SER A 21 0.60 1.85 22.42
C SER A 21 0.50 0.81 21.32
N ILE A 22 -0.69 0.62 20.74
CA ILE A 22 -0.77 0.03 19.41
C ILE A 22 0.04 0.98 18.52
N PRO A 23 1.25 0.63 18.03
CA PRO A 23 1.90 1.40 17.00
C PRO A 23 1.19 1.00 15.71
N GLY A 24 -0.10 1.32 15.63
CA GLY A 24 -0.90 1.19 14.44
C GLY A 24 -0.66 2.44 13.65
N GLY A 25 0.48 2.51 12.94
CA GLY A 25 0.65 3.51 11.91
C GLY A 25 -0.55 3.44 10.96
N ALA A 26 -1.04 4.58 10.50
CA ALA A 26 -2.14 4.60 9.55
C ALA A 26 -1.75 3.78 8.31
N ALA A 27 -2.45 2.67 8.06
CA ALA A 27 -2.29 1.92 6.83
C ALA A 27 -3.01 2.68 5.71
N LEU A 28 -2.26 3.48 4.97
CA LEU A 28 -2.77 4.16 3.79
C LEU A 28 -2.81 3.18 2.62
N ALA A 29 -3.94 3.15 1.91
CA ALA A 29 -4.07 2.31 0.71
C ALA A 29 -2.99 2.66 -0.33
N CYS A 30 -2.76 3.96 -0.55
CA CYS A 30 -1.69 4.49 -1.36
C CYS A 30 -0.78 5.37 -0.46
N PRO A 31 0.32 4.82 0.09
CA PRO A 31 1.23 5.59 0.93
C PRO A 31 2.02 6.61 0.10
N SER A 32 2.53 7.67 0.74
CA SER A 32 3.38 8.68 0.08
C SER A 32 4.76 8.16 -0.32
N GLU A 33 5.24 7.10 0.33
CA GLU A 33 6.49 6.41 0.02
C GLU A 33 6.22 4.94 -0.34
N PRO A 34 5.58 4.65 -1.48
CA PRO A 34 5.27 3.28 -1.89
C PRO A 34 6.50 2.59 -2.47
N PHE A 35 6.49 1.26 -2.55
CA PHE A 35 7.38 0.58 -3.49
C PHE A 35 6.92 0.84 -4.92
N ILE A 36 7.86 1.18 -5.81
CA ILE A 36 7.58 1.38 -7.24
C ILE A 36 6.94 0.10 -7.81
N GLY A 37 5.86 0.27 -8.56
CA GLY A 37 5.09 -0.84 -9.14
C GLY A 37 4.07 -1.48 -8.20
N SER A 38 3.97 -1.05 -6.94
CA SER A 38 2.86 -1.46 -6.06
C SER A 38 1.52 -0.95 -6.58
N ILE A 39 0.47 -1.70 -6.27
CA ILE A 39 -0.91 -1.39 -6.64
C ILE A 39 -1.71 -1.00 -5.40
N CYS A 40 -2.54 0.02 -5.53
CA CYS A 40 -3.55 0.37 -4.54
C CYS A 40 -4.90 0.60 -5.22
N THR A 41 -5.98 0.40 -4.45
CA THR A 41 -7.35 0.61 -4.92
C THR A 41 -8.07 1.57 -3.98
N MET A 42 -8.81 2.52 -4.55
CA MET A 42 -9.53 3.54 -3.80
C MET A 42 -10.96 3.69 -4.34
N SER A 43 -11.88 4.16 -3.50
CA SER A 43 -13.25 4.54 -3.92
C SER A 43 -13.34 5.98 -4.43
N THR A 44 -12.19 6.59 -4.74
CA THR A 44 -12.07 7.92 -5.34
C THR A 44 -12.06 7.81 -6.86
N ASN A 45 -12.03 8.95 -7.55
CA ASN A 45 -11.93 9.02 -9.01
C ASN A 45 -10.55 9.47 -9.51
N PHE A 46 -9.54 9.52 -8.63
CA PHE A 46 -8.20 9.97 -8.96
C PHE A 46 -7.13 9.17 -8.22
N CYS A 47 -5.94 9.08 -8.83
CA CYS A 47 -4.74 8.54 -8.17
C CYS A 47 -3.97 9.67 -7.50
N PRO A 48 -3.46 9.47 -6.27
CA PRO A 48 -2.66 10.47 -5.58
C PRO A 48 -1.32 10.71 -6.28
N GLU A 49 -0.58 11.73 -5.82
CA GLU A 49 0.74 12.06 -6.36
C GLU A 49 1.70 10.85 -6.32
N GLY A 50 2.50 10.69 -7.37
CA GLY A 50 3.40 9.55 -7.52
C GLY A 50 2.73 8.27 -8.06
N PHE A 51 1.40 8.26 -8.18
CA PHE A 51 0.64 7.15 -8.76
C PHE A 51 0.00 7.52 -10.10
N LEU A 52 -0.24 6.50 -10.91
CA LEU A 52 -0.96 6.60 -12.18
C LEU A 52 -2.15 5.64 -12.17
N PRO A 53 -3.26 5.94 -12.87
CA PRO A 53 -4.29 4.95 -13.12
C PRO A 53 -3.69 3.73 -13.82
N ALA A 54 -3.98 2.53 -13.32
CA ALA A 54 -3.55 1.27 -13.94
C ALA A 54 -4.48 0.94 -15.13
N ASP A 55 -4.36 1.71 -16.21
CA ASP A 55 -5.29 1.72 -17.35
C ASP A 55 -4.71 1.14 -18.64
N GLY A 56 -3.54 0.50 -18.56
CA GLY A 56 -2.90 -0.10 -19.73
C GLY A 56 -2.13 0.89 -20.62
N ARG A 57 -2.01 2.17 -20.25
CA ARG A 57 -1.33 3.15 -21.11
C ARG A 57 0.15 2.80 -21.36
N ALA A 58 0.65 3.23 -22.52
CA ALA A 58 2.08 3.24 -22.80
C ALA A 58 2.76 4.41 -22.09
N LEU A 59 3.89 4.13 -21.44
CA LEU A 59 4.75 5.10 -20.78
C LEU A 59 6.13 5.14 -21.45
N PRO A 60 6.74 6.33 -21.56
CA PRO A 60 8.07 6.46 -22.11
C PRO A 60 9.13 5.96 -21.12
N VAL A 61 10.05 5.12 -21.60
CA VAL A 61 11.09 4.45 -20.79
C VAL A 61 12.00 5.47 -20.13
N ASN A 62 12.40 6.52 -20.85
CA ASN A 62 13.32 7.55 -20.36
C ASN A 62 12.79 8.34 -19.16
N GLN A 63 11.47 8.45 -18.99
CA GLN A 63 10.86 9.15 -17.85
C GLN A 63 10.49 8.20 -16.70
N ASN A 64 10.43 6.89 -16.95
CA ASN A 64 9.94 5.89 -15.99
C ASN A 64 10.92 4.72 -15.85
N ALA A 65 12.23 5.00 -15.90
CA ALA A 65 13.27 3.98 -15.97
C ALA A 65 13.24 2.98 -14.80
N ALA A 66 12.95 3.46 -13.59
CA ALA A 66 12.83 2.60 -12.40
C ALA A 66 11.66 1.62 -12.54
N LEU A 67 10.46 2.10 -12.88
CA LEU A 67 9.29 1.27 -13.10
C LEU A 67 9.49 0.28 -14.27
N TYR A 68 10.09 0.74 -15.37
CA TYR A 68 10.45 -0.10 -16.50
C TYR A 68 11.41 -1.23 -16.10
N SER A 69 12.44 -0.95 -15.29
CA SER A 69 13.39 -1.98 -14.87
C SER A 69 12.77 -3.11 -14.04
N LEU A 70 11.62 -2.86 -13.41
CA LEU A 70 10.87 -3.84 -12.62
C LEU A 70 9.88 -4.65 -13.47
N MET A 71 9.21 -4.01 -14.43
CA MET A 71 8.13 -4.63 -15.20
C MET A 71 8.54 -5.08 -16.61
N GLY A 72 9.58 -4.49 -17.18
CA GLY A 72 9.95 -4.66 -18.58
C GLY A 72 8.77 -4.36 -19.51
N THR A 73 8.58 -5.20 -20.52
CA THR A 73 7.47 -5.13 -21.49
C THR A 73 6.37 -6.16 -21.21
N ARG A 74 6.24 -6.64 -19.96
CA ARG A 74 5.26 -7.68 -19.58
C ARG A 74 3.82 -7.35 -19.97
N PHE A 75 3.47 -6.08 -20.05
CA PHE A 75 2.14 -5.61 -20.45
C PHE A 75 2.12 -4.97 -21.86
N GLY A 76 3.22 -5.09 -22.61
CA GLY A 76 3.38 -4.55 -23.96
C GLY A 76 4.36 -3.38 -24.05
N GLY A 77 4.38 -2.75 -25.24
CA GLY A 77 5.34 -1.72 -25.62
C GLY A 77 6.53 -2.30 -26.41
N ASP A 78 7.38 -1.42 -26.93
CA ASP A 78 8.50 -1.81 -27.80
C ASP A 78 9.79 -2.15 -27.01
N GLY A 79 9.83 -1.85 -25.72
CA GLY A 79 10.98 -2.07 -24.84
C GLY A 79 12.21 -1.20 -25.15
N LYS A 80 12.10 -0.28 -26.11
CA LYS A 80 13.17 0.65 -26.51
C LYS A 80 12.82 2.07 -26.11
N THR A 81 11.63 2.51 -26.49
CA THR A 81 11.12 3.86 -26.24
C THR A 81 9.95 3.84 -25.26
N THR A 82 9.16 2.77 -25.26
CA THR A 82 7.94 2.66 -24.47
C THR A 82 7.76 1.26 -23.85
N PHE A 83 7.03 1.24 -22.74
CA PHE A 83 6.48 0.02 -22.13
C PHE A 83 5.05 0.32 -21.68
N GLN A 84 4.22 -0.71 -21.53
CA GLN A 84 2.86 -0.54 -21.02
C GLN A 84 2.79 -0.94 -19.54
N ILE A 85 1.88 -0.28 -18.81
CA ILE A 85 1.49 -0.65 -17.45
C ILE A 85 0.31 -1.64 -17.48
N PRO A 86 -0.05 -2.29 -16.36
CA PRO A 86 -1.25 -3.13 -16.31
C PRO A 86 -2.53 -2.35 -16.62
N ASN A 87 -3.49 -3.01 -17.26
CA ASN A 87 -4.88 -2.57 -17.30
C ASN A 87 -5.67 -3.33 -16.23
N LEU A 88 -5.99 -2.65 -15.13
CA LEU A 88 -6.73 -3.16 -13.98
C LEU A 88 -8.05 -2.41 -13.77
N ILE A 89 -8.52 -1.69 -14.80
CA ILE A 89 -9.84 -1.07 -14.77
C ILE A 89 -10.89 -2.19 -14.84
N SER A 90 -11.68 -2.31 -13.78
CA SER A 90 -12.72 -3.33 -13.67
C SER A 90 -14.09 -2.74 -14.03
N ALA A 91 -14.68 -3.18 -15.14
CA ALA A 91 -16.04 -2.80 -15.53
C ALA A 91 -17.10 -3.21 -14.47
N ASP A 92 -16.83 -4.29 -13.72
CA ASP A 92 -17.68 -4.77 -12.63
C ASP A 92 -17.67 -3.84 -11.39
N LYS A 93 -16.67 -2.96 -11.26
CA LYS A 93 -16.52 -2.08 -10.09
C LYS A 93 -16.30 -0.63 -10.54
N PRO A 94 -17.33 0.01 -11.12
CA PRO A 94 -17.19 1.32 -11.76
C PRO A 94 -16.81 2.46 -10.80
N ASN A 95 -17.01 2.26 -9.49
CA ASN A 95 -16.72 3.26 -8.46
C ASN A 95 -15.37 3.04 -7.76
N LEU A 96 -14.52 2.15 -8.28
CA LEU A 96 -13.17 1.93 -7.77
C LEU A 96 -12.14 2.34 -8.82
N ILE A 97 -11.14 3.11 -8.38
CA ILE A 97 -9.94 3.36 -9.16
C ILE A 97 -8.80 2.47 -8.66
N THR A 98 -8.09 1.84 -9.60
CA THR A 98 -6.86 1.10 -9.32
C THR A 98 -5.69 1.93 -9.82
N CYS A 99 -4.71 2.14 -8.94
CA CYS A 99 -3.56 2.98 -9.18
C CYS A 99 -2.27 2.17 -9.04
N ILE A 100 -1.27 2.49 -9.86
CA ILE A 100 0.09 1.94 -9.79
C ILE A 100 1.07 3.02 -9.37
N ALA A 101 1.95 2.69 -8.43
CA ALA A 101 3.04 3.59 -8.01
C ALA A 101 4.06 3.73 -9.14
N ALA A 102 4.12 4.89 -9.78
CA ALA A 102 5.10 5.22 -10.81
C ALA A 102 6.42 5.74 -10.21
N GLN A 103 6.35 6.25 -8.98
CA GLN A 103 7.45 6.80 -8.22
C GLN A 103 7.46 6.20 -6.81
N GLY A 104 8.59 6.27 -6.11
CA GLY A 104 8.74 5.76 -4.75
C GLY A 104 10.04 5.01 -4.51
N ILE A 105 10.01 4.08 -3.56
CA ILE A 105 11.16 3.26 -3.15
C ILE A 105 11.35 2.14 -4.18
N TYR A 106 12.58 1.96 -4.66
CA TYR A 106 12.91 0.81 -5.50
C TYR A 106 12.92 -0.47 -4.64
N PRO A 107 12.15 -1.52 -4.98
CA PRO A 107 12.07 -2.71 -4.15
C PRO A 107 13.40 -3.50 -4.20
N PRO A 108 13.98 -3.89 -3.04
CA PRO A 108 15.19 -4.71 -3.01
C PRO A 108 14.90 -6.11 -3.56
N ARG A 109 15.83 -6.68 -4.33
CA ARG A 109 15.77 -8.11 -4.67
C ARG A 109 16.34 -8.92 -3.50
N PRO A 110 15.64 -9.95 -3.02
CA PRO A 110 16.17 -10.85 -1.99
C PRO A 110 17.39 -11.65 -2.49
#